data_AF-A0A518DH94-F1
#
_entry.id   AF-A0A518DH94-F1
#
_cell.length_a   1.000
_cell.length_b   1.000
_cell.length_c   1.000
_cell.angle_alpha   90.00
_cell.angle_beta   90.00
_cell.angle_gamma   90.00
#
_symmetry.space_group_name_H-M   'P 1'
#
loop_
_entity.id
_entity.type
_entity.pdbx_description
1 polymer ?
#
loop_
_entity_poly.entity_id
_entity_poly.type
_entity_poly.pdbx_seq_one_letter_code
_entity_poly.pdbx_strand_id
1 'polypeptide(L)'
;MAKKKAATAVNKSEEIRKYRDAHKTARPKDIVDGLKAAGVEVSPALVSNVLGAKKKRVKKRVSAKPGPKAKASAAGGESVKVDALIEAAGFAAKVGGVDKAQSILKTLGRLK
;
A
#
# COMPACT_ATOMS: atom_id res chain seq x y z
N MET A 1 -11.13 -10.61 -34.12
CA MET A 1 -11.01 -9.46 -33.20
C MET A 1 -12.30 -9.34 -32.39
N ALA A 2 -12.27 -9.60 -31.08
CA ALA A 2 -13.49 -9.59 -30.26
C ALA A 2 -13.84 -8.16 -29.81
N LYS A 3 -14.79 -7.53 -30.51
CA LYS A 3 -15.41 -6.26 -30.13
C LYS A 3 -16.34 -6.53 -28.93
N LYS A 4 -15.85 -6.35 -27.70
CA LYS A 4 -16.70 -6.48 -26.50
C LYS A 4 -17.64 -5.28 -26.41
N LYS A 5 -18.94 -5.58 -26.40
CA LYS A 5 -20.05 -4.64 -26.21
C LYS A 5 -19.78 -3.74 -25.00
N ALA A 6 -19.69 -2.43 -25.25
CA ALA A 6 -19.75 -1.41 -24.22
C ALA A 6 -21.19 -1.42 -23.68
N ALA A 7 -21.40 -2.16 -22.59
CA ALA A 7 -22.63 -2.07 -21.84
C ALA A 7 -22.70 -0.67 -21.21
N THR A 8 -23.85 -0.04 -21.39
CA THR A 8 -24.39 1.19 -20.78
C THR A 8 -24.47 1.12 -19.24
N ALA A 9 -23.54 0.41 -18.60
CA ALA A 9 -23.34 0.40 -17.17
C ALA A 9 -22.34 1.51 -16.85
N VAL A 10 -22.74 2.44 -15.99
CA VAL A 10 -21.87 3.51 -15.47
C VAL A 10 -20.50 2.92 -15.15
N ASN A 11 -19.46 3.41 -15.83
CA ASN A 11 -18.12 2.89 -15.66
C ASN A 11 -17.61 3.35 -14.29
N LYS A 12 -17.89 2.54 -13.27
CA LYS A 12 -17.54 2.81 -11.87
C LYS A 12 -16.06 3.18 -11.71
N SER A 13 -15.18 2.60 -12.54
CA SER A 13 -13.74 2.89 -12.51
C SER A 13 -13.39 4.28 -13.05
N GLU A 14 -14.12 4.78 -14.03
CA GLU A 14 -13.93 6.15 -14.54
C GLU A 14 -14.43 7.18 -13.53
N GLU A 15 -15.56 6.90 -12.88
CA GLU A 15 -16.11 7.80 -11.86
C GLU A 15 -15.19 7.93 -10.64
N ILE A 16 -14.57 6.82 -10.21
CA ILE A 16 -13.51 6.83 -9.18
C ILE A 16 -12.33 7.72 -9.57
N ARG A 17 -11.92 7.69 -10.85
CA ARG A 17 -10.80 8.51 -11.33
C ARG A 17 -11.18 9.99 -11.38
N LYS A 18 -12.36 10.33 -11.92
CA LYS A 18 -12.87 11.70 -11.96
C LYS A 18 -12.99 12.29 -10.55
N TYR A 19 -13.55 11.53 -9.61
CA TYR A 19 -13.69 11.96 -8.22
C TYR A 19 -12.33 12.16 -7.55
N ARG A 20 -11.35 11.29 -7.81
CA ARG A 20 -9.97 11.47 -7.33
C ARG A 20 -9.26 12.64 -7.98
N ASP A 21 -9.50 12.90 -9.26
CA ASP A 21 -8.87 14.01 -9.98
C ASP A 21 -9.42 15.37 -9.52
N ALA A 22 -10.71 15.44 -9.22
CA ALA A 22 -11.36 16.57 -8.56
C ALA A 22 -10.91 16.72 -7.08
N HIS A 23 -10.66 15.60 -6.39
CA HIS A 23 -10.23 15.57 -5.00
C HIS A 23 -8.87 14.86 -4.84
N LYS A 24 -7.80 15.51 -5.29
CA LYS A 24 -6.42 14.95 -5.33
C LYS A 24 -5.90 14.41 -3.99
N THR A 25 -6.48 14.81 -2.87
CA THR A 25 -6.10 14.39 -1.51
C THR A 25 -7.06 13.39 -0.86
N ALA A 26 -8.22 13.10 -1.46
CA ALA A 26 -9.26 12.26 -0.85
C ALA A 26 -8.79 10.82 -0.61
N ARG A 27 -8.91 10.31 0.61
CA ARG A 27 -8.51 8.95 0.93
C ARG A 27 -9.45 7.96 0.23
N PRO A 28 -9.03 6.70 0.00
CA PRO A 28 -9.89 5.69 -0.63
C PRO A 28 -11.26 5.51 0.06
N LYS A 29 -11.35 5.77 1.37
CA LYS A 29 -12.61 5.75 2.14
C LYS A 29 -13.54 6.90 1.74
N ASP A 30 -13.02 8.13 1.73
CA ASP A 30 -13.76 9.34 1.34
C ASP A 30 -14.30 9.25 -0.11
N ILE A 31 -13.57 8.56 -0.99
CA ILE A 31 -14.00 8.31 -2.37
C ILE A 31 -15.16 7.30 -2.42
N VAL A 32 -15.15 6.28 -1.57
CA VAL A 32 -16.27 5.32 -1.47
C VAL A 32 -17.52 6.03 -0.97
N ASP A 33 -17.39 6.89 0.04
CA ASP A 33 -18.53 7.59 0.63
C ASP A 33 -19.11 8.63 -0.34
N GLY A 34 -18.26 9.38 -1.04
CA GLY A 34 -18.68 10.33 -2.09
C GLY A 34 -19.36 9.66 -3.29
N LEU A 35 -18.86 8.50 -3.73
CA LEU A 35 -19.46 7.77 -4.85
C LEU A 35 -20.76 7.05 -4.45
N LYS A 36 -20.87 6.57 -3.20
CA LYS A 36 -22.12 6.05 -2.66
C LYS A 36 -23.20 7.13 -2.61
N ALA A 37 -22.85 8.36 -2.22
CA ALA A 37 -23.76 9.50 -2.24
C ALA A 37 -24.24 9.85 -3.67
N ALA A 38 -23.39 9.63 -4.67
CA ALA A 38 -23.73 9.76 -6.09
C ALA A 38 -24.52 8.56 -6.66
N GLY A 39 -24.96 7.61 -5.82
CA GLY A 39 -25.71 6.42 -6.24
C GLY A 39 -24.85 5.34 -6.91
N VAL A 40 -23.52 5.49 -6.90
CA VAL A 40 -22.59 4.52 -7.48
C VAL A 40 -22.01 3.67 -6.35
N GLU A 41 -22.56 2.48 -6.17
CA GLU A 41 -22.04 1.55 -5.17
C GLU A 41 -20.70 0.96 -5.64
N VAL A 42 -19.65 1.28 -4.88
CA VAL A 42 -18.27 0.90 -5.16
C VAL A 42 -17.65 0.24 -3.92
N SER A 43 -16.98 -0.90 -4.13
CA SER A 43 -16.22 -1.57 -3.08
C SER A 43 -14.89 -0.83 -2.79
N PRO A 44 -14.45 -0.72 -1.51
CA PRO A 44 -13.14 -0.18 -1.16
C PRO A 44 -11.97 -0.87 -1.88
N ALA A 45 -12.10 -2.18 -2.15
CA ALA A 45 -11.11 -2.94 -2.90
C ALA A 45 -11.02 -2.46 -4.36
N LEU A 46 -12.14 -2.08 -4.98
CA LEU A 46 -12.17 -1.53 -6.33
C LEU A 46 -11.50 -0.16 -6.39
N VAL A 47 -11.77 0.72 -5.42
CA VAL A 47 -11.11 2.03 -5.32
C VAL A 47 -9.61 1.88 -5.18
N SER A 48 -9.15 1.00 -4.28
CA SER A 48 -7.72 0.72 -4.11
C SER A 48 -7.06 0.20 -5.39
N ASN A 49 -7.72 -0.70 -6.11
CA ASN A 49 -7.21 -1.23 -7.37
C ASN A 49 -7.16 -0.16 -8.47
N VAL A 50 -8.19 0.67 -8.59
CA VAL A 50 -8.26 1.75 -9.59
C VAL A 50 -7.22 2.83 -9.33
N LEU A 51 -6.98 3.19 -8.06
CA LEU A 51 -5.95 4.16 -7.66
C LEU A 51 -4.53 3.58 -7.71
N GLY A 52 -4.37 2.31 -7.34
CA GLY A 52 -3.08 1.61 -7.25
C GLY A 52 -2.56 1.08 -8.60
N ALA A 53 -3.41 0.99 -9.64
CA ALA A 53 -3.04 0.43 -10.95
C ALA A 53 -2.01 1.26 -11.75
N LYS A 54 -1.54 2.41 -11.26
CA LYS A 54 -0.50 3.22 -11.94
C LYS A 54 0.89 2.55 -11.95
N LYS A 55 1.15 1.55 -11.10
CA LYS A 55 2.35 0.71 -11.26
C LYS A 55 2.06 -0.36 -12.30
N LYS A 56 2.39 -0.08 -13.57
CA LYS A 56 2.61 -1.09 -14.61
C LYS A 56 3.63 -2.09 -14.07
N ARG A 57 3.19 -3.15 -13.38
CA ARG A 57 3.98 -4.37 -13.28
C ARG A 57 4.05 -4.90 -14.70
N VAL A 58 5.16 -4.61 -15.37
CA VAL A 58 5.58 -5.31 -16.58
C VAL A 58 5.58 -6.78 -16.21
N LYS A 59 4.46 -7.46 -16.52
CA LYS A 59 4.32 -8.89 -16.30
C LYS A 59 5.14 -9.53 -17.41
N LYS A 60 6.46 -9.59 -17.21
CA LYS A 60 7.34 -10.41 -18.04
C LYS A 60 6.81 -11.83 -17.89
N ARG A 61 6.04 -12.29 -18.88
CA ARG A 61 5.67 -13.70 -19.01
C ARG A 61 6.98 -14.41 -19.33
N VAL A 62 7.72 -14.82 -18.30
CA VAL A 62 8.82 -15.77 -18.48
C VAL A 62 8.17 -17.14 -18.48
N SER A 63 7.83 -17.58 -19.68
CA SER A 63 7.57 -18.98 -19.97
C SER A 63 8.83 -19.81 -19.67
N ALA A 64 8.65 -20.80 -18.80
CA ALA A 64 9.36 -22.09 -18.75
C ALA A 64 10.91 -22.12 -18.66
N LYS A 65 11.42 -22.42 -17.45
CA LYS A 65 12.09 -23.70 -17.12
C LYS A 65 12.34 -23.79 -15.59
N PRO A 66 12.13 -24.95 -14.94
CA PRO A 66 12.44 -25.11 -13.52
C PRO A 66 13.96 -25.31 -13.37
N GLY A 67 14.67 -24.24 -13.01
CA GLY A 67 16.07 -24.31 -12.56
C GLY A 67 16.15 -24.58 -11.06
N PRO A 68 17.20 -25.28 -10.58
CA PRO A 68 17.32 -25.65 -9.18
C PRO A 68 17.51 -24.42 -8.29
N LYS A 69 16.84 -24.46 -7.14
CA LYS A 69 16.69 -23.42 -6.12
C LYS A 69 18.01 -22.70 -5.80
N ALA A 70 18.10 -21.42 -6.17
CA ALA A 70 18.99 -20.51 -5.46
C ALA A 70 18.37 -20.26 -4.08
N LYS A 71 19.06 -20.71 -3.02
CA LYS A 71 18.78 -20.29 -1.65
C LYS A 71 18.87 -18.76 -1.61
N ALA A 72 17.73 -18.09 -1.61
CA ALA A 72 17.68 -16.70 -1.18
C ALA A 72 18.10 -16.70 0.30
N SER A 73 19.28 -16.15 0.54
CA SER A 73 19.79 -15.87 1.87
C SER A 73 18.73 -15.09 2.65
N ALA A 74 18.41 -15.62 3.82
CA ALA A 74 17.57 -14.97 4.79
C ALA A 74 18.23 -13.64 5.22
N ALA A 75 17.79 -12.53 4.63
CA ALA A 75 17.77 -11.25 5.32
C ALA A 75 16.37 -11.13 5.90
N GLY A 76 16.23 -11.53 7.16
CA GLY A 76 14.97 -11.57 7.88
C GLY A 76 14.24 -10.24 7.78
N GLY A 77 13.10 -10.23 7.11
CA GLY A 77 12.05 -9.28 7.40
C GLY A 77 11.52 -9.62 8.79
N GLU A 78 12.23 -9.17 9.82
CA GLU A 78 11.79 -9.28 11.20
C GLU A 78 10.41 -8.62 11.27
N SER A 79 9.39 -9.46 11.41
CA SER A 79 8.01 -9.01 11.50
C SER A 79 7.85 -8.40 12.87
N VAL A 80 8.17 -7.10 12.99
CA VAL A 80 8.02 -6.38 14.25
C VAL A 80 6.53 -6.42 14.61
N LYS A 81 6.20 -7.06 15.72
CA LYS A 81 4.83 -7.12 16.24
C LYS A 81 4.36 -5.70 16.54
N VAL A 82 3.08 -5.43 16.29
CA VAL A 82 2.50 -4.10 16.54
C VAL A 82 2.70 -3.66 17.99
N ASP A 83 2.62 -4.59 18.94
CA ASP A 83 2.87 -4.31 20.36
C ASP A 83 4.30 -3.80 20.61
N ALA A 84 5.31 -4.40 19.95
CA ALA A 84 6.69 -3.96 20.04
C ALA A 84 6.90 -2.55 19.45
N LEU A 85 6.11 -2.16 18.45
CA LEU A 85 6.12 -0.79 17.93
C LEU A 85 5.52 0.21 18.92
N ILE A 86 4.47 -0.17 19.65
CA ILE A 86 3.86 0.67 20.68
C ILE A 86 4.84 0.89 21.84
N GLU A 87 5.50 -0.17 22.29
CA GLU A 87 6.53 -0.09 23.33
C GLU A 87 7.73 0.77 22.88
N ALA A 88 8.21 0.57 21.65
CA ALA A 88 9.29 1.36 21.08
C ALA A 88 8.91 2.85 20.95
N ALA A 89 7.66 3.15 20.59
CA ALA A 89 7.14 4.52 20.54
C ALA A 89 7.10 5.15 21.94
N GLY A 90 6.70 4.39 22.97
CA GLY A 90 6.72 4.83 24.36
C GLY A 90 8.15 5.12 24.86
N PHE A 91 9.11 4.27 24.50
CA PHE A 91 10.53 4.52 24.78
C PHE A 91 11.02 5.81 24.11
N ALA A 92 10.76 5.96 22.80
CA ALA A 92 11.13 7.16 22.05
C ALA A 92 10.54 8.43 22.67
N ALA A 93 9.31 8.39 23.18
CA ALA A 93 8.70 9.51 23.90
C ALA A 93 9.47 9.87 25.19
N LYS A 94 9.86 8.87 26.00
CA LYS A 94 10.60 9.08 27.26
C LYS A 94 11.98 9.70 27.05
N VAL A 95 12.68 9.34 25.98
CA VAL A 95 14.01 9.89 25.66
C VAL A 95 13.95 11.18 24.84
N GLY A 96 12.74 11.71 24.59
CA GLY A 96 12.52 13.00 23.94
C GLY A 96 12.59 12.96 22.42
N GLY A 97 12.26 11.83 21.81
CA GLY A 97 12.09 11.66 20.37
C GLY A 97 12.82 10.45 19.79
N VAL A 98 12.44 10.07 18.57
CA VAL A 98 13.03 8.92 17.83
C VAL A 98 14.51 9.19 17.50
N ASP A 99 14.88 10.42 17.15
CA ASP A 99 16.26 10.79 16.82
C ASP A 99 17.22 10.64 18.02
N LYS A 100 16.75 11.02 19.21
CA LYS A 100 17.49 10.83 20.46
C LYS A 100 17.59 9.36 20.84
N ALA A 101 16.50 8.60 20.69
CA ALA A 101 16.49 7.16 20.90
C ALA A 101 17.53 6.45 20.02
N GLN A 102 17.60 6.80 18.72
CA GLN A 102 18.58 6.23 17.80
C GLN A 102 20.02 6.57 18.19
N SER A 103 20.26 7.81 18.62
CA SER A 103 21.58 8.26 19.06
C SER A 103 22.05 7.52 20.32
N ILE A 104 21.16 7.31 21.29
CA ILE A 104 21.43 6.53 22.51
C ILE A 104 21.70 5.06 22.18
N LEU A 105 20.89 4.44 21.32
CA LEU A 105 21.11 3.06 20.90
C LEU A 105 22.45 2.91 20.15
N LYS A 106 22.82 3.92 19.36
CA LYS A 106 24.10 3.96 18.64
C LYS A 106 25.30 4.14 19.57
N THR A 107 25.19 4.92 20.64
CA THR A 107 26.26 5.05 21.65
C THR A 107 26.36 3.80 22.52
N LEU A 108 25.23 3.22 22.94
CA LEU A 108 25.20 1.94 23.66
C LEU A 108 25.83 0.81 22.84
N GLY A 109 25.56 0.75 21.53
CA GLY A 109 26.17 -0.23 20.64
C GLY A 109 27.69 -0.07 20.43
N ARG A 110 28.27 1.06 20.82
CA ARG A 110 29.73 1.29 20.80
C ARG A 110 30.42 0.96 22.13
N LEU A 111 29.66 0.88 23.21
CA LEU A 111 30.13 0.57 24.56
C LEU A 111 30.03 -0.92 24.90
N LYS A 112 29.45 -1.72 24.00
CA LYS A 112 29.28 -3.16 24.12
C LYS A 112 30.22 -3.90 23.20
#